data_AF-A0ABD3XXN0-F1
#
_entry.id   AF-A0ABD3XXN0-F1
#
_cell.length_a   1.000
_cell.length_b   1.000
_cell.length_c   1.000
_cell.angle_alpha   90.00
_cell.angle_beta   90.00
_cell.angle_gamma   90.00
#
_symmetry.space_group_name_H-M   'P 1'
#
loop_
_entity.id
_entity.type
_entity.pdbx_description
1 polymer ?
#
loop_
_entity_poly.entity_id
_entity_poly.type
_entity_poly.pdbx_seq_one_letter_code
_entity_poly.pdbx_strand_id
1 'polypeptide(L)'
;MFASFMTVVKSEYLISQEIEPDPIPALFQKSELTDITLIVEGKELHFAKYPLMAGSTVFANMIKDSEDKSRLVLLDVPYKDMIMFLFCLHPETLQDITDENLEKVTRIAHRFKHKGILYRCEQYITEKFKQIPESKDRMYPNFFFHLKVADKFEMGKAIEAGVLTERVEKAYYSGNNDRYSKTLGYEVNENFKELSADTKIKILSRRLRSTEKGIRSLSSNALSSNEPSLWRDDIL
;
A
#
# COMPACT_ATOMS: atom_id res chain seq x y z
N MET A 1 -27.02 13.41 -58.87
CA MET A 1 -27.04 14.45 -57.80
C MET A 1 -27.72 13.89 -56.54
N PHE A 2 -27.10 12.94 -55.83
CA PHE A 2 -27.56 12.52 -54.49
C PHE A 2 -26.37 11.98 -53.69
N ALA A 3 -25.53 12.90 -53.19
CA ALA A 3 -24.49 12.58 -52.22
C ALA A 3 -24.29 13.79 -51.28
N SER A 4 -25.37 14.27 -50.67
CA SER A 4 -25.30 15.39 -49.70
C SER A 4 -26.37 15.32 -48.61
N PHE A 5 -26.72 14.12 -48.16
CA PHE A 5 -27.66 13.91 -47.04
C PHE A 5 -27.18 12.90 -45.98
N MET A 6 -25.97 12.34 -46.12
CA MET A 6 -25.42 11.36 -45.16
C MET A 6 -24.44 11.99 -44.15
N THR A 7 -24.16 13.29 -44.22
CA THR A 7 -23.12 13.93 -43.40
C THR A 7 -23.64 14.58 -42.11
N VAL A 8 -24.97 14.69 -41.91
CA VAL A 8 -25.52 15.41 -40.74
C VAL A 8 -26.10 14.50 -39.65
N VAL A 9 -26.34 13.21 -39.91
CA VAL A 9 -27.06 12.34 -38.95
C VAL A 9 -26.13 11.53 -38.03
N LYS A 10 -24.80 11.58 -38.22
CA LYS A 10 -23.84 10.85 -37.36
C LYS A 10 -23.26 11.66 -36.19
N SER A 11 -23.63 12.94 -36.07
CA SER A 11 -23.05 13.87 -35.08
C SER A 11 -23.93 14.14 -33.85
N GLU A 12 -25.14 13.58 -33.79
CA GLU A 12 -26.08 13.82 -32.67
C GLU A 12 -26.42 12.55 -31.86
N TYR A 13 -25.76 11.42 -32.14
CA TYR A 13 -25.93 10.16 -31.38
C TYR A 13 -24.81 9.93 -30.35
N LEU A 14 -24.35 11.01 -29.71
CA LEU A 14 -23.59 10.96 -28.45
C LEU A 14 -24.36 11.74 -27.38
N ILE A 15 -25.69 11.57 -27.37
CA ILE A 15 -26.56 11.94 -26.27
C ILE A 15 -26.22 11.00 -25.11
N SER A 16 -25.62 11.61 -24.08
CA SER A 16 -25.78 11.30 -22.66
C SER A 16 -26.24 9.88 -22.34
N GLN A 17 -25.28 8.95 -22.19
CA GLN A 17 -25.53 7.88 -21.24
C GLN A 17 -25.64 8.56 -19.87
N GLU A 18 -26.88 8.74 -19.40
CA GLU A 18 -27.15 8.92 -17.98
C GLU A 18 -26.50 7.73 -17.26
N ILE A 19 -25.32 7.98 -16.70
CA ILE A 19 -24.69 7.07 -15.77
C ILE A 19 -25.64 7.05 -14.58
N GLU A 20 -26.46 5.99 -14.46
CA GLU A 20 -27.24 5.80 -13.24
C GLU A 20 -26.27 5.90 -12.05
N PRO A 21 -26.52 6.81 -11.10
CA PRO A 21 -25.60 7.02 -10.01
C PRO A 21 -25.50 5.72 -9.23
N ASP A 22 -24.28 5.19 -9.09
CA ASP A 22 -24.00 4.04 -8.23
C ASP A 22 -24.84 4.16 -6.94
N PRO A 23 -25.66 3.16 -6.59
CA PRO A 23 -26.58 3.28 -5.48
C PRO A 23 -25.80 3.59 -4.21
N ILE A 24 -26.23 4.62 -3.47
CA ILE A 24 -25.64 4.96 -2.17
C ILE A 24 -25.81 3.73 -1.27
N PRO A 25 -24.72 3.17 -0.72
CA PRO A 25 -24.85 2.04 0.19
C PRO A 25 -25.81 2.38 1.32
N ALA A 26 -26.71 1.45 1.68
CA ALA A 26 -27.76 1.68 2.68
C ALA A 26 -27.21 2.26 4.01
N LEU A 27 -25.97 1.90 4.36
CA LEU A 27 -25.25 2.37 5.54
C LEU A 27 -24.98 3.88 5.57
N PHE A 28 -24.94 4.54 4.40
CA PHE A 28 -24.65 5.97 4.27
C PHE A 28 -25.89 6.78 3.87
N GLN A 29 -27.07 6.19 4.00
CA GLN A 29 -28.34 6.91 3.91
C GLN A 29 -28.63 7.65 5.22
N LYS A 30 -29.46 8.69 5.14
CA LYS A 30 -29.85 9.49 6.30
C LYS A 30 -30.53 8.62 7.35
N SER A 31 -30.08 8.69 8.59
CA SER A 31 -30.71 8.05 9.74
C SER A 31 -30.64 8.94 10.98
N GLU A 32 -31.30 8.51 12.06
CA GLU A 32 -31.25 9.20 13.35
C GLU A 32 -29.84 9.21 13.98
N LEU A 33 -28.96 8.30 13.54
CA LEU A 33 -27.58 8.17 14.03
C LEU A 33 -26.58 9.01 13.23
N THR A 34 -27.01 9.64 12.13
CA THR A 34 -26.17 10.49 11.28
C THR A 34 -26.40 11.96 11.61
N ASP A 35 -25.33 12.71 11.85
CA ASP A 35 -25.36 14.13 12.23
C ASP A 35 -24.55 15.02 11.27
N ILE A 36 -23.94 14.43 10.24
CA ILE A 36 -23.25 15.13 9.15
C ILE A 36 -23.56 14.50 7.79
N THR A 37 -23.67 15.34 6.77
CA THR A 37 -23.71 14.97 5.36
C THR A 37 -22.39 15.37 4.69
N LEU A 38 -21.66 14.40 4.18
CA LEU A 38 -20.48 14.61 3.35
C LEU A 38 -20.93 14.70 1.89
N ILE A 39 -20.55 15.79 1.21
CA ILE A 39 -20.82 15.97 -0.22
C ILE A 39 -19.54 15.64 -0.98
N VAL A 40 -19.56 14.55 -1.75
CA VAL A 40 -18.40 14.01 -2.46
C VAL A 40 -18.79 13.76 -3.91
N GLU A 41 -18.12 14.43 -4.85
CA GLU A 41 -18.48 14.39 -6.28
C GLU A 41 -19.97 14.69 -6.54
N GLY A 42 -20.53 15.63 -5.77
CA GLY A 42 -21.95 16.01 -5.83
C GLY A 42 -22.92 15.00 -5.23
N LYS A 43 -22.45 13.86 -4.73
CA LYS A 43 -23.26 12.83 -4.06
C LYS A 43 -23.25 13.02 -2.54
N GLU A 44 -24.38 12.78 -1.90
CA GLU A 44 -24.53 12.90 -0.45
C GLU A 44 -24.23 11.57 0.27
N LEU A 45 -23.39 11.61 1.30
CA LEU A 45 -23.10 10.50 2.20
C LEU A 45 -23.41 10.94 3.64
N HIS A 46 -24.40 10.32 4.26
CA HIS A 46 -24.75 10.61 5.65
C HIS A 46 -23.88 9.77 6.60
N PHE A 47 -23.33 10.40 7.63
CA PHE A 47 -22.42 9.76 8.56
C PHE A 47 -22.47 10.40 9.96
N ALA A 48 -21.77 9.81 10.92
CA ALA A 48 -21.57 10.38 12.26
C ALA A 48 -20.28 11.20 12.33
N LYS A 49 -20.30 12.38 12.96
CA LYS A 49 -19.14 13.26 13.13
C LYS A 49 -18.08 12.62 14.00
N TYR A 50 -18.49 11.94 15.08
CA TYR A 50 -17.58 11.48 16.10
C TYR A 50 -16.46 10.57 15.54
N PRO A 51 -16.74 9.50 14.78
CA PRO A 51 -15.68 8.66 14.21
C PRO A 51 -14.71 9.43 13.30
N LEU A 52 -15.20 10.41 12.53
CA LEU A 52 -14.35 11.26 11.67
C LEU A 52 -13.42 12.13 12.51
N MET A 53 -13.97 12.82 13.51
CA MET A 53 -13.23 13.78 14.33
C MET A 53 -12.26 13.10 15.31
N ALA A 54 -12.66 11.96 15.88
CA ALA A 54 -11.88 11.27 16.91
C ALA A 54 -10.49 10.86 16.42
N GLY A 55 -10.36 10.45 15.15
CA GLY A 55 -9.08 10.08 14.56
C GLY A 55 -8.41 11.16 13.72
N SER A 56 -9.09 12.28 13.42
CA SER A 56 -8.60 13.31 12.50
C SER A 56 -8.82 14.73 13.04
N THR A 57 -7.71 15.41 13.29
CA THR A 57 -7.71 16.86 13.57
C THR A 57 -8.15 17.69 12.36
N VAL A 58 -7.93 17.19 11.14
CA VAL A 58 -8.34 17.87 9.91
C VAL A 58 -9.87 17.87 9.80
N PHE A 59 -10.53 16.72 9.96
CA PHE A 59 -11.99 16.66 9.99
C PHE A 59 -12.56 17.48 11.15
N ALA A 60 -11.95 17.40 12.34
CA ALA A 60 -12.39 18.20 13.48
C ALA A 60 -12.37 19.71 13.19
N ASN A 61 -11.29 20.22 12.58
CA ASN A 61 -11.19 21.62 12.21
C ASN A 61 -12.14 21.97 11.06
N MET A 62 -12.19 21.17 10.00
CA MET A 62 -13.09 21.40 8.86
C MET A 62 -14.56 21.48 9.29
N ILE A 63 -15.00 20.62 10.20
CA ILE A 63 -16.38 20.63 10.72
C ILE A 63 -16.61 21.83 11.64
N LYS A 64 -15.62 22.19 12.46
CA LYS A 64 -15.72 23.32 13.40
C LYS A 64 -15.77 24.66 12.67
N ASP A 65 -14.97 24.80 11.61
CA ASP A 65 -14.80 26.03 10.84
C ASP A 65 -15.83 26.17 9.71
N SER A 66 -16.59 25.12 9.41
CA SER A 66 -17.70 25.17 8.45
C SER A 66 -18.84 26.07 8.97
N GLU A 67 -19.35 26.94 8.09
CA GLU A 67 -20.58 27.72 8.34
C GLU A 67 -21.76 26.77 8.58
N ASP A 68 -21.86 25.70 7.78
CA ASP A 68 -22.81 24.61 7.99
C ASP A 68 -22.11 23.43 8.67
N LYS A 69 -22.26 23.32 9.98
CA LYS A 69 -21.69 22.22 10.77
C LYS A 69 -22.34 20.86 10.47
N SER A 70 -23.42 20.82 9.69
CA SER A 70 -24.13 19.60 9.29
C SER A 70 -23.79 19.15 7.87
N ARG A 71 -23.13 19.98 7.05
CA ARG A 71 -22.75 19.65 5.67
C ARG A 71 -21.29 19.96 5.42
N LEU A 72 -20.54 19.00 4.89
CA LEU A 72 -19.14 19.18 4.55
C LEU A 72 -18.88 18.79 3.10
N VAL A 73 -18.45 19.76 2.29
CA VAL A 73 -18.09 19.53 0.89
C VAL A 73 -16.63 19.11 0.78
N LEU A 74 -16.39 17.93 0.22
CA LEU A 74 -15.06 17.36 0.03
C LEU A 74 -14.71 17.35 -1.46
N LEU A 75 -13.91 18.33 -1.87
CA LEU A 75 -13.40 18.44 -3.24
C LEU A 75 -12.24 17.45 -3.46
N ASP A 76 -12.06 16.99 -4.69
CA ASP A 76 -10.94 16.14 -5.13
C ASP A 76 -10.83 14.77 -4.40
N VAL A 77 -11.94 14.27 -3.86
CA VAL A 77 -12.01 12.92 -3.30
C VAL A 77 -12.91 12.08 -4.19
N PRO A 78 -12.41 10.98 -4.78
CA PRO A 78 -13.27 10.06 -5.51
C PRO A 78 -14.32 9.45 -4.59
N TYR A 79 -15.58 9.45 -5.00
CA TYR A 79 -16.71 8.97 -4.20
C TYR A 79 -16.49 7.53 -3.70
N LYS A 80 -16.01 6.66 -4.58
CA LYS A 80 -15.72 5.25 -4.27
C LYS A 80 -14.66 5.07 -3.18
N ASP A 81 -13.65 5.92 -3.18
CA ASP A 81 -12.57 5.86 -2.20
C ASP A 81 -13.02 6.37 -0.84
N MET A 82 -13.86 7.42 -0.82
CA MET A 82 -14.50 7.87 0.42
C MET A 82 -15.38 6.78 1.01
N ILE A 83 -16.19 6.09 0.21
CA ILE A 83 -16.99 4.95 0.67
C ILE A 83 -16.12 3.89 1.35
N MET A 84 -15.02 3.47 0.70
CA MET A 84 -14.10 2.48 1.29
C MET A 84 -13.52 2.95 2.63
N PHE A 85 -13.15 4.23 2.71
CA PHE A 85 -12.66 4.84 3.95
C PHE A 85 -13.74 4.87 5.05
N LEU A 86 -14.97 5.24 4.72
CA LEU A 86 -16.09 5.29 5.68
C LEU A 86 -16.47 3.90 6.17
N PHE A 87 -16.45 2.87 5.33
CA PHE A 87 -16.66 1.48 5.78
C PHE A 87 -15.61 1.00 6.77
N CYS A 88 -14.36 1.48 6.63
CA CYS A 88 -13.30 1.18 7.60
C CYS A 88 -13.50 1.91 8.94
N LEU A 89 -14.25 3.01 8.96
CA LEU A 89 -14.54 3.80 10.15
C LEU A 89 -15.87 3.45 10.83
N HIS A 90 -16.84 2.95 10.07
CA HIS A 90 -18.18 2.75 10.58
C HIS A 90 -18.20 1.64 11.66
N PRO A 91 -18.76 1.89 12.85
CA PRO A 91 -18.71 0.93 13.97
C PRO A 91 -19.33 -0.44 13.68
N GLU A 92 -20.37 -0.51 12.85
CA GLU A 92 -21.04 -1.78 12.53
C GLU A 92 -20.27 -2.64 11.55
N THR A 93 -19.50 -2.03 10.63
CA THR A 93 -18.75 -2.78 9.61
C THR A 93 -17.31 -2.97 10.00
N LEU A 94 -16.65 -1.92 10.51
CA LEU A 94 -15.22 -1.86 10.83
C LEU A 94 -14.36 -2.58 9.78
N GLN A 95 -14.68 -2.35 8.50
CA GLN A 95 -14.17 -3.17 7.40
C GLN A 95 -12.65 -3.30 7.48
N ASP A 96 -12.16 -4.51 7.29
CA ASP A 96 -10.73 -4.80 7.32
C ASP A 96 -9.98 -4.15 6.16
N ILE A 97 -8.72 -3.84 6.41
CA ILE A 97 -7.79 -3.43 5.37
C ILE A 97 -7.40 -4.66 4.56
N THR A 98 -7.52 -4.57 3.23
CA THR A 98 -7.17 -5.63 2.27
C THR A 98 -6.29 -5.06 1.17
N ASP A 99 -5.66 -5.92 0.37
CA ASP A 99 -4.85 -5.48 -0.77
C ASP A 99 -5.65 -4.62 -1.77
N GLU A 100 -6.96 -4.85 -1.90
CA GLU A 100 -7.81 -4.11 -2.85
C GLU A 100 -8.18 -2.69 -2.39
N ASN A 101 -8.25 -2.48 -1.07
CA ASN A 101 -8.65 -1.20 -0.47
C ASN A 101 -7.47 -0.42 0.13
N LEU A 102 -6.33 -1.06 0.38
CA LEU A 102 -5.20 -0.50 1.13
C LEU A 102 -4.77 0.87 0.60
N GLU A 103 -4.43 0.99 -0.69
CA GLU A 103 -3.91 2.25 -1.23
C GLU A 103 -4.97 3.37 -1.19
N LYS A 104 -6.22 3.04 -1.55
CA LYS A 104 -7.34 4.00 -1.60
C LYS A 104 -7.66 4.54 -0.21
N VAL A 105 -7.83 3.64 0.76
CA VAL A 105 -8.09 3.99 2.16
C VAL A 105 -6.92 4.76 2.76
N THR A 106 -5.68 4.32 2.52
CA THR A 106 -4.48 5.01 3.00
C THR A 106 -4.39 6.42 2.46
N ARG A 107 -4.70 6.63 1.17
CA ARG A 107 -4.70 7.96 0.55
C ARG A 107 -5.66 8.93 1.23
N ILE A 108 -6.89 8.50 1.48
CA ILE A 108 -7.89 9.33 2.18
C ILE A 108 -7.48 9.57 3.63
N ALA A 109 -7.06 8.52 4.33
CA ALA A 109 -6.61 8.62 5.71
C ALA A 109 -5.39 9.55 5.86
N HIS A 110 -4.46 9.51 4.92
CA HIS A 110 -3.29 10.40 4.89
C HIS A 110 -3.71 11.85 4.64
N ARG A 111 -4.54 12.09 3.63
CA ARG A 111 -5.07 13.44 3.30
C ARG A 111 -5.73 14.10 4.50
N PHE A 112 -6.60 13.36 5.18
CA PHE A 112 -7.30 13.86 6.36
C PHE A 112 -6.55 13.57 7.66
N LYS A 113 -5.29 13.13 7.64
CA LYS A 113 -4.47 12.84 8.83
C LYS A 113 -5.21 11.98 9.87
N HIS A 114 -5.97 10.99 9.41
CA HIS A 114 -6.77 10.12 10.25
C HIS A 114 -5.92 9.00 10.88
N LYS A 115 -5.38 9.27 12.07
CA LYS A 115 -4.34 8.46 12.74
C LYS A 115 -4.75 7.00 12.95
N GLY A 116 -6.00 6.76 13.36
CA GLY A 116 -6.48 5.40 13.62
C GLY A 116 -6.50 4.50 12.38
N ILE A 117 -6.81 5.06 11.21
CA ILE A 117 -6.86 4.30 9.96
C ILE A 117 -5.45 4.14 9.40
N LEU A 118 -4.62 5.19 9.42
CA LEU A 118 -3.21 5.10 9.05
C LEU A 118 -2.47 4.02 9.86
N TYR A 119 -2.73 3.96 11.16
CA TYR A 119 -2.19 2.90 12.02
C TYR A 119 -2.64 1.51 11.57
N ARG A 120 -3.93 1.30 11.29
CA ARG A 120 -4.44 0.00 10.78
C ARG A 120 -3.81 -0.37 9.44
N CYS A 121 -3.61 0.58 8.53
CA CYS A 121 -2.93 0.35 7.25
C CYS A 121 -1.46 -0.04 7.45
N GLU A 122 -0.71 0.67 8.31
CA GLU A 122 0.68 0.34 8.61
C GLU A 122 0.80 -1.03 9.30
N GLN A 123 -0.09 -1.34 10.26
CA GLN A 123 -0.15 -2.64 10.91
C GLN A 123 -0.42 -3.76 9.91
N TYR A 124 -1.40 -3.58 9.01
CA TYR A 124 -1.71 -4.56 7.97
C TYR A 124 -0.46 -4.91 7.14
N ILE A 125 0.23 -3.89 6.62
CA ILE A 125 1.45 -4.10 5.83
C ILE A 125 2.55 -4.78 6.66
N THR A 126 2.76 -4.31 7.89
CA THR A 126 3.77 -4.85 8.80
C THR A 126 3.54 -6.34 9.05
N GLU A 127 2.30 -6.75 9.33
CA GLU A 127 1.96 -8.15 9.56
C GLU A 127 2.09 -8.99 8.29
N LYS A 128 1.77 -8.43 7.11
CA LYS A 128 2.00 -9.10 5.82
C LYS A 128 3.47 -9.42 5.60
N PHE A 129 4.38 -8.52 5.96
CA PHE A 129 5.82 -8.80 5.89
C PHE A 129 6.29 -9.85 6.91
N LYS A 130 5.78 -9.82 8.14
CA LYS A 130 6.13 -10.81 9.18
C LYS A 130 5.63 -12.22 8.88
N GLN A 131 4.47 -12.35 8.24
CA GLN A 131 3.88 -13.63 7.90
C GLN A 131 4.59 -14.37 6.76
N ILE A 132 5.57 -13.72 6.11
CA ILE A 132 6.35 -14.34 5.05
C ILE A 132 7.21 -15.46 5.66
N PRO A 133 6.93 -16.75 5.37
CA PRO A 133 7.69 -17.83 5.96
C PRO A 133 9.12 -17.83 5.41
N GLU A 134 10.08 -18.07 6.31
CA GLU A 134 11.52 -18.14 5.98
C GLU A 134 11.85 -19.23 4.94
N SER A 135 10.99 -20.25 4.82
CA SER A 135 11.36 -21.56 4.27
C SER A 135 10.90 -21.91 2.84
N LYS A 136 10.44 -20.99 1.97
CA LYS A 136 10.06 -21.38 0.57
C LYS A 136 10.47 -20.38 -0.53
N ASP A 137 10.74 -20.91 -1.72
CA ASP A 137 11.27 -20.25 -2.94
C ASP A 137 10.36 -19.23 -3.65
N ARG A 138 9.16 -18.93 -3.14
CA ARG A 138 8.20 -18.06 -3.85
C ARG A 138 8.10 -16.69 -3.23
N MET A 139 8.54 -15.67 -3.97
CA MET A 139 8.37 -14.26 -3.64
C MET A 139 6.93 -13.95 -3.22
N TYR A 140 6.76 -13.15 -2.16
CA TYR A 140 5.45 -12.68 -1.74
C TYR A 140 4.86 -11.79 -2.85
N PRO A 141 3.73 -12.16 -3.50
CA PRO A 141 3.28 -11.51 -4.74
C PRO A 141 3.08 -10.00 -4.61
N ASN A 142 2.62 -9.54 -3.44
CA ASN A 142 2.30 -8.13 -3.20
C ASN A 142 3.40 -7.39 -2.41
N PHE A 143 4.61 -7.95 -2.31
CA PHE A 143 5.70 -7.36 -1.52
C PHE A 143 5.99 -5.92 -1.93
N PHE A 144 6.23 -5.70 -3.22
CA PHE A 144 6.54 -4.36 -3.72
C PHE A 144 5.35 -3.43 -3.69
N PHE A 145 4.13 -3.94 -3.91
CA PHE A 145 2.93 -3.13 -3.75
C PHE A 145 2.84 -2.57 -2.33
N HIS A 146 2.98 -3.42 -1.31
CA HIS A 146 2.97 -3.00 0.09
C HIS A 146 4.12 -2.06 0.45
N LEU A 147 5.32 -2.36 -0.04
CA LEU A 147 6.49 -1.53 0.23
C LEU A 147 6.35 -0.15 -0.42
N LYS A 148 5.80 -0.06 -1.64
CA LYS A 148 5.50 1.21 -2.31
C LYS A 148 4.45 2.00 -1.57
N VAL A 149 3.37 1.37 -1.08
CA VAL A 149 2.37 2.06 -0.26
C VAL A 149 3.02 2.58 1.03
N ALA A 150 3.77 1.74 1.73
CA ALA A 150 4.44 2.13 2.97
C ALA A 150 5.41 3.30 2.75
N ASP A 151 6.19 3.26 1.67
CA ASP A 151 7.13 4.32 1.28
C ASP A 151 6.41 5.62 0.91
N LYS A 152 5.39 5.54 0.03
CA LYS A 152 4.58 6.69 -0.43
C LYS A 152 3.90 7.45 0.70
N PHE A 153 3.55 6.76 1.79
CA PHE A 153 2.86 7.34 2.94
C PHE A 153 3.72 7.34 4.21
N GLU A 154 5.04 7.20 4.08
CA GLU A 154 6.02 7.34 5.16
C GLU A 154 5.75 6.44 6.39
N MET A 155 5.26 5.22 6.15
CA MET A 155 4.94 4.24 7.19
C MET A 155 6.21 3.53 7.69
N GLY A 156 6.92 4.20 8.60
CA GLY A 156 8.23 3.77 9.08
C GLY A 156 8.31 2.31 9.55
N LYS A 157 7.33 1.82 10.33
CA LYS A 157 7.35 0.44 10.85
C LYS A 157 7.15 -0.59 9.75
N ALA A 158 6.28 -0.28 8.79
CA ALA A 158 6.05 -1.12 7.63
C ALA A 158 7.30 -1.17 6.74
N ILE A 159 7.95 -0.03 6.48
CA ILE A 159 9.21 0.03 5.72
C ILE A 159 10.29 -0.80 6.41
N GLU A 160 10.46 -0.66 7.73
CA GLU A 160 11.43 -1.44 8.51
C GLU A 160 11.17 -2.94 8.42
N ALA A 161 9.92 -3.38 8.59
CA ALA A 161 9.53 -4.78 8.46
C ALA A 161 9.83 -5.31 7.04
N GLY A 162 9.52 -4.52 6.00
CA GLY A 162 9.82 -4.85 4.61
C GLY A 162 11.32 -4.97 4.34
N VAL A 163 12.13 -4.04 4.86
CA VAL A 163 13.60 -4.05 4.75
C VAL A 163 14.23 -5.23 5.47
N LEU A 164 13.67 -5.62 6.62
CA LEU A 164 14.16 -6.77 7.40
C LEU A 164 13.81 -8.12 6.76
N THR A 165 12.86 -8.16 5.83
CA THR A 165 12.46 -9.39 5.15
C THR A 165 13.61 -9.88 4.26
N GLU A 166 14.23 -11.03 4.61
CA GLU A 166 15.39 -11.62 3.91
C GLU A 166 15.19 -11.83 2.39
N ARG A 167 13.94 -11.87 1.93
CA ARG A 167 13.62 -12.09 0.51
C ARG A 167 13.97 -10.91 -0.39
N VAL A 168 14.11 -9.70 0.14
CA VAL A 168 14.67 -8.59 -0.63
C VAL A 168 16.08 -8.95 -1.13
N GLU A 169 16.83 -9.75 -0.39
CA GLU A 169 18.12 -10.29 -0.83
C GLU A 169 17.91 -11.36 -1.91
N LYS A 170 17.16 -12.44 -1.63
CA LYS A 170 17.03 -13.58 -2.56
C LYS A 170 16.38 -13.26 -3.92
N ALA A 171 15.37 -12.39 -3.97
CA ALA A 171 14.67 -12.04 -5.22
C ALA A 171 15.56 -11.32 -6.25
N TYR A 172 16.66 -10.69 -5.80
CA TYR A 172 17.64 -10.07 -6.68
C TYR A 172 18.71 -11.06 -7.17
N TYR A 173 19.03 -12.10 -6.39
CA TYR A 173 20.10 -13.03 -6.69
C TYR A 173 19.66 -14.28 -7.47
N SER A 174 18.36 -14.59 -7.55
CA SER A 174 17.89 -15.77 -8.30
C SER A 174 17.95 -15.63 -9.83
N GLY A 175 18.42 -14.48 -10.35
CA GLY A 175 18.59 -14.13 -11.77
C GLY A 175 19.45 -15.06 -12.64
N ASN A 176 19.98 -16.16 -12.10
CA ASN A 176 21.16 -16.81 -12.68
C ASN A 176 21.02 -18.27 -13.12
N ASN A 177 19.84 -18.90 -13.21
CA ASN A 177 19.81 -20.20 -13.93
C ASN A 177 18.51 -20.69 -14.58
N ASP A 178 17.39 -19.96 -14.50
CA ASP A 178 16.18 -20.37 -15.24
C ASP A 178 15.54 -19.19 -15.97
N ARG A 179 14.90 -19.45 -17.12
CA ARG A 179 14.19 -18.42 -17.91
C ARG A 179 13.17 -17.62 -17.09
N TYR A 180 12.66 -18.20 -15.99
CA TYR A 180 11.79 -17.56 -15.00
C TYR A 180 12.46 -16.41 -14.22
N SER A 181 13.78 -16.43 -14.09
CA SER A 181 14.55 -15.49 -13.27
C SER A 181 14.78 -14.12 -13.91
N LYS A 182 14.77 -14.04 -15.26
CA LYS A 182 14.96 -12.77 -15.96
C LYS A 182 13.76 -11.85 -15.83
N THR A 183 12.55 -12.35 -16.09
CA THR A 183 11.31 -11.56 -15.99
C THR A 183 11.08 -11.06 -14.56
N LEU A 184 11.30 -11.95 -13.59
CA LEU A 184 11.20 -11.60 -12.16
C LEU A 184 12.25 -10.55 -11.77
N GLY A 185 13.49 -10.66 -12.28
CA GLY A 185 14.54 -9.67 -12.05
C GLY A 185 14.23 -8.28 -12.63
N TYR A 186 13.59 -8.22 -13.81
CA TYR A 186 13.14 -6.95 -14.41
C TYR A 186 12.01 -6.32 -13.60
N GLU A 187 10.97 -7.07 -13.23
CA GLU A 187 9.85 -6.55 -12.43
C GLU A 187 10.33 -6.06 -11.05
N VAL A 188 11.23 -6.80 -10.42
CA VAL A 188 11.86 -6.42 -9.15
C VAL A 188 12.66 -5.11 -9.29
N ASN A 189 13.37 -4.93 -10.41
CA ASN A 189 14.13 -3.72 -10.68
C ASN A 189 13.23 -2.50 -10.94
N GLU A 190 12.21 -2.65 -11.78
CA GLU A 190 11.26 -1.56 -12.05
C GLU A 190 10.50 -1.13 -10.78
N ASN A 191 10.01 -2.10 -10.02
CA ASN A 191 9.34 -1.80 -8.75
C ASN A 191 10.25 -1.11 -7.74
N PHE A 192 11.54 -1.45 -7.72
CA PHE A 192 12.52 -0.80 -6.85
C PHE A 192 12.85 0.61 -7.30
N LYS A 193 12.86 0.90 -8.61
CA LYS A 193 13.09 2.27 -9.14
C LYS A 193 12.03 3.25 -8.68
N GLU A 194 10.80 2.79 -8.45
CA GLU A 194 9.69 3.64 -7.96
C GLU A 194 9.79 4.00 -6.47
N LEU A 195 10.65 3.34 -5.69
CA LEU A 195 10.84 3.67 -4.27
C LEU A 195 11.63 4.97 -4.08
N SER A 196 11.40 5.65 -2.96
CA SER A 196 12.16 6.80 -2.51
C SER A 196 13.65 6.44 -2.34
N ALA A 197 14.51 7.45 -2.45
CA ALA A 197 15.95 7.29 -2.23
C ALA A 197 16.24 6.73 -0.83
N ASP A 198 15.53 7.20 0.19
CA ASP A 198 15.73 6.77 1.58
C ASP A 198 15.40 5.30 1.77
N THR A 199 14.27 4.83 1.22
CA THR A 199 13.90 3.41 1.27
C THR A 199 14.89 2.55 0.50
N LYS A 200 15.34 3.00 -0.68
CA LYS A 200 16.41 2.32 -1.45
C LYS A 200 17.69 2.21 -0.63
N ILE A 201 18.12 3.29 0.02
CA ILE A 201 19.33 3.32 0.88
C ILE A 201 19.17 2.35 2.05
N LYS A 202 18.02 2.31 2.73
CA LYS A 202 17.74 1.36 3.82
C LYS A 202 17.86 -0.08 3.36
N ILE A 203 17.28 -0.40 2.20
CA ILE A 203 17.37 -1.74 1.59
C ILE A 203 18.83 -2.09 1.28
N LEU A 204 19.54 -1.25 0.54
CA LEU A 204 20.92 -1.51 0.14
C LEU A 204 21.88 -1.61 1.33
N SER A 205 21.68 -0.78 2.36
CA SER A 205 22.46 -0.82 3.60
C SER A 205 22.23 -2.12 4.37
N ARG A 206 20.99 -2.62 4.43
CA ARG A 206 20.69 -3.90 5.07
C ARG A 206 21.38 -5.05 4.35
N ARG A 207 21.38 -5.02 3.01
CA ARG A 207 22.06 -6.01 2.17
C ARG A 207 23.55 -6.00 2.38
N LEU A 208 24.18 -4.83 2.33
CA LEU A 208 25.62 -4.68 2.54
C LEU A 208 26.05 -5.34 3.86
N ARG A 209 25.32 -5.05 4.96
CA ARG A 209 25.57 -5.67 6.27
C ARG A 209 25.38 -7.20 6.26
N SER A 210 24.43 -7.71 5.49
CA SER A 210 24.19 -9.15 5.34
C SER A 210 25.36 -9.82 4.61
N THR A 211 25.80 -9.24 3.49
CA THR A 211 26.95 -9.69 2.71
C THR A 211 28.23 -9.65 3.52
N GLU A 212 28.49 -8.57 4.25
CA GLU A 212 29.66 -8.45 5.13
C GLU A 212 29.68 -9.54 6.22
N LYS A 213 28.53 -9.87 6.81
CA LYS A 213 28.41 -10.98 7.77
C LYS A 213 28.70 -12.32 7.13
N GLY A 214 28.18 -12.57 5.93
CA GLY A 214 28.45 -13.79 5.17
C GLY A 214 29.92 -13.94 4.78
N ILE A 215 30.58 -12.85 4.37
CA ILE A 215 32.03 -12.88 4.09
C ILE A 215 32.82 -13.20 5.36
N ARG A 216 32.50 -12.55 6.48
CA ARG A 216 33.19 -12.81 7.76
C ARG A 216 33.03 -14.26 8.23
N SER A 217 31.84 -14.85 8.09
CA SER A 217 31.61 -16.25 8.47
C SER A 217 32.36 -17.23 7.57
N LEU A 218 32.46 -16.94 6.26
CA LEU A 218 33.28 -17.74 5.34
C LEU A 218 34.77 -17.63 5.68
N SER A 219 35.26 -16.42 5.97
CA SER A 219 36.65 -16.21 6.37
C SER A 219 36.99 -16.91 7.69
N SER A 220 36.11 -16.88 8.70
CA SER A 220 36.34 -17.59 9.97
C SER A 220 36.35 -19.11 9.78
N ASN A 221 35.45 -19.64 8.94
CA ASN A 221 35.39 -21.07 8.68
C ASN A 221 36.64 -21.56 7.92
N ALA A 222 37.12 -20.78 6.94
CA ALA A 222 38.34 -21.10 6.18
C ALA A 222 39.60 -21.09 7.05
N LEU A 223 39.66 -20.23 8.07
CA LEU A 223 40.77 -20.20 9.05
C LEU A 223 40.70 -21.38 10.03
N SER A 224 39.49 -21.81 10.43
CA SER A 224 39.33 -23.01 11.28
C SER A 224 39.58 -24.33 10.56
N SER A 225 39.36 -24.39 9.24
CA SER A 225 39.62 -25.59 8.44
C SER A 225 41.08 -25.76 8.02
N ASN A 226 41.92 -24.75 8.27
CA ASN A 226 43.34 -24.73 7.96
C ASN A 226 44.23 -24.94 9.20
N GLU A 227 43.73 -25.53 10.30
CA GLU A 227 44.64 -26.15 11.27
C GLU A 227 45.48 -27.20 10.52
N PRO A 228 46.81 -27.01 10.41
CA PRO A 228 47.63 -28.03 9.81
C PRO A 228 47.57 -29.24 10.73
N SER A 229 47.25 -30.41 10.16
CA SER A 229 47.61 -31.69 10.75
C SER A 229 49.14 -31.79 10.77
N LEU A 230 49.79 -31.05 11.66
CA LEU A 230 51.23 -31.05 11.85
C LEU A 230 51.53 -32.00 12.99
N TRP A 231 52.16 -33.11 12.61
CA TRP A 231 52.90 -34.09 13.42
C TRP A 231 52.08 -35.19 14.12
N ARG A 232 51.65 -36.19 13.35
CA ARG A 232 52.02 -37.57 13.70
C ARG A 232 53.06 -38.03 12.69
N ASP A 233 54.32 -37.71 12.99
CA ASP A 233 55.43 -38.46 12.44
C ASP A 233 55.32 -39.89 12.97
N ASP A 234 55.07 -40.82 12.06
CA ASP A 234 55.71 -42.12 12.14
C ASP A 234 57.22 -41.86 11.95
N ILE A 235 58.06 -42.18 12.94
CA ILE A 235 59.48 -42.63 12.82
C ILE A 235 60.00 -42.95 14.25
N LEU A 236 59.86 -44.21 14.66
CA LEU A 236 60.89 -45.15 15.16
C LEU A 236 60.24 -46.30 15.94
#